data_AF-E0RXR4-F1
#
_entry.id   AF-E0RXR4-F1
#
_cell.length_a   1.000
_cell.length_b   1.000
_cell.length_c   1.000
_cell.angle_alpha   90.00
_cell.angle_beta   90.00
_cell.angle_gamma   90.00
#
_symmetry.space_group_name_H-M   'P 1'
#
loop_
_entity.id
_entity.type
_entity.pdbx_description
1 polymer ?
#
loop_
_entity_poly.entity_id
_entity_poly.type
_entity_poly.pdbx_seq_one_letter_code
_entity_poly.pdbx_strand_id
1 'polypeptide(L)'
;MVDNHNAIINDKSSARRYMLDTNVFSHMTEENIGFLEDSILKGFTYYSSSIQEMEAAGFGAKNRGEDSKFNTSEISNSEESMNRLIAVYKRLNIESVSTIATLLDRQTKVDGTQRFASRDKNEGIELLEEIQGKKKNTSKYPYFHYHDAILAEATVHHNCYLVTDDKSFMKSFNDKFPGKAMDLNGLLNAVKNAV
;
A
#
# COMPACT_ATOMS: atom_id res chain seq x y z
N MET A 1 20.08 -8.83 30.79
CA MET A 1 19.96 -7.48 30.19
C MET A 1 19.31 -7.66 28.83
N VAL A 2 18.17 -6.99 28.67
CA VAL A 2 17.34 -6.61 27.50
C VAL A 2 17.91 -7.04 26.13
N ASP A 3 17.18 -7.73 25.25
CA ASP A 3 16.29 -7.06 24.29
C ASP A 3 15.01 -7.81 23.94
N ASN A 4 13.89 -7.27 24.42
CA ASN A 4 12.54 -7.52 23.92
C ASN A 4 12.34 -6.68 22.64
N HIS A 5 12.70 -7.21 21.48
CA HIS A 5 12.38 -6.61 20.17
C HIS A 5 11.16 -7.24 19.48
N ASN A 6 10.22 -7.79 20.26
CA ASN A 6 8.86 -8.02 19.79
C ASN A 6 7.93 -7.12 20.59
N ALA A 7 7.96 -5.83 20.28
CA ALA A 7 6.80 -4.99 20.56
C ALA A 7 5.68 -5.44 19.61
N ILE A 8 4.98 -6.51 20.00
CA ILE A 8 3.62 -6.73 19.53
C ILE A 8 2.88 -5.47 20.00
N ILE A 9 2.61 -4.56 19.07
CA ILE A 9 1.70 -3.43 19.32
C ILE A 9 0.32 -4.05 19.50
N ASN A 10 0.08 -4.51 20.73
CA ASN A 10 -1.18 -5.05 21.18
C ASN A 10 -2.01 -3.87 21.65
N ASP A 11 -2.45 -3.04 20.71
CA ASP A 11 -3.39 -1.98 20.98
C ASP A 11 -4.73 -2.31 20.32
N LYS A 12 -5.80 -2.22 21.11
CA LYS A 12 -7.18 -2.39 20.68
C LYS A 12 -7.65 -1.25 19.73
N SER A 13 -6.73 -0.44 19.19
CA SER A 13 -6.94 0.67 18.24
C SER A 13 -6.85 0.26 16.76
N SER A 14 -6.57 -1.01 16.43
CA SER A 14 -6.44 -1.46 15.03
C SER A 14 -7.72 -1.39 14.18
N ALA A 15 -8.86 -1.05 14.77
CA ALA A 15 -10.14 -1.04 14.07
C ALA A 15 -10.27 0.06 13.00
N ARG A 16 -9.37 1.07 13.00
CA ARG A 16 -9.46 2.25 12.12
C ARG A 16 -8.14 2.63 11.44
N ARG A 17 -7.30 1.63 11.15
CA ARG A 17 -6.03 1.79 10.44
C ARG A 17 -6.21 1.40 8.98
N TYR A 18 -5.92 2.31 8.05
CA TYR A 18 -6.19 2.11 6.62
C TYR A 18 -4.94 2.34 5.78
N MET A 19 -4.54 1.34 4.99
CA MET A 19 -3.48 1.45 3.99
C MET A 19 -4.10 1.91 2.68
N LEU A 20 -3.67 3.05 2.16
CA LEU A 20 -4.20 3.63 0.93
C LEU A 20 -3.34 3.23 -0.29
N ASP A 21 -3.95 2.57 -1.25
CA ASP A 21 -3.33 2.27 -2.55
C ASP A 21 -3.25 3.53 -3.44
N THR A 22 -2.29 3.55 -4.37
CA THR A 22 -2.03 4.69 -5.27
C THR A 22 -3.26 5.08 -6.08
N ASN A 23 -4.04 4.09 -6.53
CA ASN A 23 -5.23 4.31 -7.34
C ASN A 23 -6.34 5.09 -6.60
N VAL A 24 -6.37 5.03 -5.27
CA VAL A 24 -7.37 5.72 -4.44
C VAL A 24 -7.15 7.23 -4.52
N PHE A 25 -5.89 7.69 -4.51
CA PHE A 25 -5.55 9.11 -4.56
C PHE A 25 -6.04 9.79 -5.85
N SER A 26 -6.09 9.04 -6.96
CA SER A 26 -6.64 9.53 -8.23
C SER A 26 -8.14 9.82 -8.16
N HIS A 27 -8.89 9.11 -7.30
CA HIS A 27 -10.33 9.26 -7.18
C HIS A 27 -10.78 10.11 -5.97
N MET A 28 -9.86 10.55 -5.11
CA MET A 28 -10.17 11.44 -3.99
C MET A 28 -10.57 12.86 -4.46
N THR A 29 -11.81 13.27 -4.28
CA THR A 29 -12.20 14.67 -4.48
C THR A 29 -11.83 15.53 -3.26
N GLU A 30 -11.82 16.86 -3.42
CA GLU A 30 -11.63 17.78 -2.29
C GLU A 30 -12.66 17.56 -1.17
N GLU A 31 -13.90 17.25 -1.55
CA GLU A 31 -14.97 16.89 -0.61
C GLU A 31 -14.64 15.61 0.16
N ASN A 32 -14.22 14.55 -0.55
CA ASN A 32 -13.84 13.29 0.08
C ASN A 32 -12.64 13.47 1.02
N ILE A 33 -11.63 14.27 0.62
CA ILE A 33 -10.46 14.54 1.47
C ILE A 33 -10.91 15.28 2.73
N GLY A 34 -11.74 16.33 2.63
CA GLY A 34 -12.24 17.05 3.80
C GLY A 34 -13.01 16.14 4.76
N PHE A 35 -13.83 15.24 4.23
CA PHE A 35 -14.56 14.27 5.05
C PHE A 35 -13.63 13.26 5.77
N LEU A 36 -12.58 12.79 5.09
CA LEU A 36 -11.56 11.92 5.70
C LEU A 36 -10.68 12.68 6.70
N GLU A 37 -10.42 13.96 6.49
CA GLU A 37 -9.68 14.83 7.41
C GLU A 37 -10.42 14.94 8.76
N ASP A 38 -11.73 15.18 8.73
CA ASP A 38 -12.58 15.20 9.95
C ASP A 38 -12.60 13.87 10.70
N SER A 39 -12.39 12.75 9.99
CA SER A 39 -12.39 11.42 10.59
C SER A 39 -11.17 11.15 11.48
N ILE A 40 -10.08 11.91 11.31
CA ILE A 40 -8.85 11.78 12.12
C ILE A 40 -9.17 12.05 13.59
N LEU A 41 -10.02 13.05 13.85
CA LEU A 41 -10.51 13.36 15.21
C LEU A 41 -11.33 12.23 15.83
N LYS A 42 -11.85 11.32 14.99
CA LYS A 42 -12.56 10.10 15.40
C LYS A 42 -11.60 8.92 15.54
N GLY A 43 -10.29 9.11 15.47
CA GLY A 43 -9.29 8.06 15.63
C GLY A 43 -9.09 7.20 14.38
N PHE A 44 -9.41 7.71 13.19
CA PHE A 44 -8.98 7.09 11.94
C PHE A 44 -7.52 7.44 11.67
N THR A 45 -6.74 6.45 11.23
CA THR A 45 -5.34 6.63 10.87
C THR A 45 -5.09 6.07 9.48
N TYR A 46 -4.40 6.88 8.67
CA TYR A 46 -4.13 6.59 7.28
C TYR A 46 -2.65 6.32 7.07
N TYR A 47 -2.36 5.28 6.31
CA TYR A 47 -1.03 4.79 6.06
C TYR A 47 -0.77 4.69 4.57
N SER A 48 0.50 4.87 4.22
CA SER A 48 1.03 4.61 2.88
C SER A 48 2.41 3.98 3.01
N SER A 49 3.02 3.64 1.88
CA SER A 49 4.39 3.18 1.82
C SER A 49 5.18 3.90 0.73
N SER A 50 6.46 3.56 0.59
CA SER A 50 7.28 4.06 -0.52
C SER A 50 6.77 3.63 -1.90
N ILE A 51 5.90 2.61 -1.99
CA ILE A 51 5.30 2.16 -3.26
C ILE A 51 4.48 3.27 -3.91
N GLN A 52 3.63 3.95 -3.14
CA GLN A 52 2.73 4.99 -3.64
C GLN A 52 3.51 6.16 -4.25
N GLU A 53 4.59 6.58 -3.58
CA GLU A 53 5.49 7.63 -4.08
C GLU A 53 6.20 7.19 -5.36
N MET A 54 6.67 5.93 -5.42
CA MET A 54 7.30 5.40 -6.63
C MET A 54 6.33 5.40 -7.81
N GLU A 55 5.09 4.96 -7.60
CA GLU A 55 4.07 4.93 -8.65
C GLU A 55 3.65 6.31 -9.11
N ALA A 56 3.45 7.25 -8.18
CA ALA A 56 3.15 8.65 -8.51
C ALA A 56 4.32 9.33 -9.26
N ALA A 57 5.55 8.91 -9.01
CA ALA A 57 6.74 9.32 -9.75
C ALA A 57 6.93 8.57 -11.09
N GLY A 58 5.99 7.71 -11.49
CA GLY A 58 6.02 6.97 -12.77
C GLY A 58 6.82 5.67 -12.74
N PHE A 59 7.34 5.27 -11.58
CA PHE A 59 8.10 4.04 -11.36
C PHE A 59 7.21 2.87 -10.94
N GLY A 60 6.11 2.64 -11.65
CA GLY A 60 5.21 1.51 -11.38
C GLY A 60 5.79 0.17 -11.79
N ALA A 61 5.41 -0.92 -11.11
CA ALA A 61 5.96 -2.25 -11.37
C ALA A 61 5.71 -2.75 -12.81
N LYS A 62 4.62 -2.30 -13.43
CA LYS A 62 4.31 -2.54 -14.85
C LYS A 62 5.34 -1.94 -15.81
N ASN A 63 6.14 -0.95 -15.40
CA ASN A 63 7.16 -0.34 -16.24
C ASN A 63 8.50 -1.08 -16.14
N ARG A 64 8.55 -2.26 -15.50
CA ARG A 64 9.78 -3.06 -15.37
C ARG A 64 9.88 -4.15 -16.44
N GLY A 65 11.05 -4.24 -17.06
CA GLY A 65 11.41 -5.32 -17.99
C GLY A 65 11.89 -6.58 -17.26
N GLU A 66 12.13 -7.67 -18.00
CA GLU A 66 12.60 -8.96 -17.44
C GLU A 66 13.90 -8.86 -16.64
N ASP A 67 14.77 -7.91 -16.99
CA ASP A 67 16.03 -7.64 -16.29
C ASP A 67 15.84 -6.91 -14.95
N SER A 68 14.60 -6.78 -14.47
CA SER A 68 14.15 -6.08 -13.26
C SER A 68 14.29 -4.55 -13.28
N LYS A 69 14.83 -3.98 -14.37
CA LYS A 69 15.04 -2.54 -14.49
C LYS A 69 13.80 -1.86 -15.04
N PHE A 70 13.67 -0.58 -14.72
CA PHE A 70 12.62 0.25 -15.29
C PHE A 70 12.91 0.55 -16.76
N ASN A 71 11.90 0.38 -17.59
CA ASN A 71 11.86 0.88 -18.95
C ASN A 71 11.64 2.39 -18.92
N THR A 72 12.72 3.16 -19.00
CA THR A 72 12.69 4.61 -18.82
C THR A 72 11.86 5.35 -19.87
N SER A 73 11.61 4.74 -21.05
CA SER A 73 10.73 5.32 -22.06
C SER A 73 9.24 5.24 -21.70
N GLU A 74 8.86 4.41 -20.72
CA GLU A 74 7.48 4.24 -20.25
C GLU A 74 7.20 5.00 -18.94
N ILE A 75 8.20 5.72 -18.40
CA ILE A 75 8.05 6.52 -17.18
C ILE A 75 7.37 7.85 -17.53
N SER A 76 6.10 7.99 -17.13
CA SER A 76 5.41 9.27 -17.12
C SER A 76 5.68 9.96 -15.78
N ASN A 77 6.68 10.83 -15.71
CA ASN A 77 6.87 11.70 -14.56
C ASN A 77 5.73 12.73 -14.52
N SER A 78 4.71 12.49 -13.68
CA SER A 78 3.64 13.45 -13.46
C SER A 78 3.93 14.22 -12.17
N GLU A 79 4.53 15.40 -12.31
CA GLU A 79 4.70 16.35 -11.19
C GLU A 79 3.35 16.64 -10.53
N GLU A 80 2.28 16.70 -11.31
CA GLU A 80 0.90 16.83 -10.83
C GLU A 80 0.49 15.67 -9.90
N SER A 81 0.77 14.42 -10.28
CA SER A 81 0.45 13.25 -9.46
C SER A 81 1.22 13.26 -8.14
N MET A 82 2.50 13.62 -8.17
CA MET A 82 3.32 13.77 -6.96
C MET A 82 2.82 14.90 -6.07
N ASN A 83 2.53 16.08 -6.63
CA ASN A 83 2.03 17.23 -5.88
C ASN A 83 0.69 16.93 -5.22
N ARG A 84 -0.20 16.22 -5.94
CA ARG A 84 -1.48 15.74 -5.41
C ARG A 84 -1.27 14.76 -4.27
N LEU A 85 -0.40 13.76 -4.43
CA LEU A 85 -0.08 12.79 -3.38
C LEU A 85 0.42 13.50 -2.10
N ILE A 86 1.38 14.42 -2.24
CA ILE A 86 1.94 15.20 -1.14
C ILE A 86 0.86 16.05 -0.44
N ALA A 87 -0.04 16.67 -1.21
CA ALA A 87 -1.14 17.45 -0.66
C ALA A 87 -2.09 16.58 0.18
N VAL A 88 -2.46 15.39 -0.30
CA VAL A 88 -3.29 14.44 0.46
C VAL A 88 -2.56 13.95 1.71
N TYR A 89 -1.26 13.61 1.59
CA TYR A 89 -0.45 13.14 2.73
C TYR A 89 -0.46 14.14 3.86
N LYS A 90 -0.27 15.43 3.53
CA LYS A 90 -0.27 16.50 4.51
C LYS A 90 -1.62 16.68 5.19
N ARG A 91 -2.72 16.66 4.42
CA ARG A 91 -4.06 16.88 4.95
C ARG A 91 -4.57 15.73 5.80
N LEU A 92 -4.33 14.50 5.36
CA LEU A 92 -4.77 13.30 6.07
C LEU A 92 -3.80 12.82 7.15
N ASN A 93 -2.70 13.56 7.38
CA ASN A 93 -1.60 13.18 8.27
C ASN A 93 -1.16 11.72 8.04
N ILE A 94 -0.90 11.37 6.78
CA ILE A 94 -0.59 9.98 6.38
C ILE A 94 0.78 9.59 6.94
N GLU A 95 0.81 8.47 7.64
CA GLU A 95 2.04 7.87 8.17
C GLU A 95 2.63 6.90 7.15
N SER A 96 3.89 7.11 6.78
CA SER A 96 4.62 6.17 5.91
C SER A 96 5.11 4.98 6.73
N VAL A 97 4.81 3.76 6.27
CA VAL A 97 5.19 2.52 6.94
C VAL A 97 6.20 1.71 6.15
N SER A 98 6.91 0.83 6.86
CA SER A 98 7.94 0.01 6.25
C SER A 98 7.36 -1.09 5.35
N THR A 99 8.05 -1.34 4.23
CA THR A 99 7.77 -2.43 3.30
C THR A 99 8.90 -3.45 3.30
N ILE A 100 8.63 -4.63 2.75
CA ILE A 100 9.65 -5.66 2.62
C ILE A 100 10.71 -5.28 1.58
N ALA A 101 11.97 -5.39 1.97
CA ALA A 101 13.12 -5.15 1.11
C ALA A 101 13.16 -6.22 0.01
N THR A 102 13.48 -5.78 -1.21
CA THR A 102 13.57 -6.69 -2.35
C THR A 102 14.81 -6.46 -3.20
N LEU A 103 15.11 -7.43 -4.06
CA LEU A 103 16.24 -7.38 -4.97
C LEU A 103 15.94 -6.65 -6.29
N LEU A 104 14.74 -6.05 -6.45
CA LEU A 104 14.43 -5.29 -7.65
C LEU A 104 15.17 -3.95 -7.67
N ASP A 105 15.64 -3.55 -8.85
CA ASP A 105 16.33 -2.29 -9.06
C ASP A 105 15.54 -1.11 -8.52
N ARG A 106 16.19 -0.20 -7.77
CA ARG A 106 15.58 1.01 -7.19
C ARG A 106 14.33 0.77 -6.32
N GLN A 107 14.11 -0.45 -5.83
CA GLN A 107 13.00 -0.78 -4.94
C GLN A 107 13.34 -0.58 -3.46
N THR A 108 14.60 -0.85 -3.08
CA THR A 108 15.04 -0.85 -1.69
C THR A 108 15.84 0.42 -1.38
N LYS A 109 15.47 1.12 -0.31
CA LYS A 109 16.19 2.27 0.27
C LYS A 109 16.74 1.90 1.65
N VAL A 110 17.89 2.45 2.00
CA VAL A 110 18.55 2.24 3.32
C VAL A 110 18.27 3.46 4.22
N ASP A 111 17.00 3.71 4.49
CA ASP A 111 16.51 4.90 5.22
C ASP A 111 15.52 4.54 6.35
N GLY A 112 15.35 3.25 6.65
CA GLY A 112 14.40 2.75 7.65
C GLY A 112 12.99 2.47 7.12
N THR A 113 12.71 2.76 5.84
CA THR A 113 11.41 2.43 5.19
C THR A 113 11.33 0.99 4.69
N GLN A 114 12.39 0.19 4.87
CA GLN A 114 12.51 -1.18 4.38
C GLN A 114 12.86 -2.14 5.51
N ARG A 115 12.25 -3.33 5.49
CA ARG A 115 12.49 -4.41 6.45
C ARG A 115 12.78 -5.72 5.75
N PHE A 116 13.56 -6.58 6.39
CA PHE A 116 13.76 -7.94 5.89
C PHE A 116 12.51 -8.78 6.11
N ALA A 117 12.29 -9.73 5.20
CA ALA A 117 11.32 -10.80 5.40
C ALA A 117 11.59 -11.51 6.74
N SER A 118 10.55 -11.79 7.51
CA SER A 118 10.68 -12.73 8.62
C SER A 118 11.12 -14.09 8.08
N ARG A 119 12.01 -14.78 8.80
CA ARG A 119 12.37 -16.18 8.48
C ARG A 119 11.18 -17.11 8.64
N ASP A 120 10.30 -16.80 9.60
CA ASP A 120 9.06 -17.51 9.80
C ASP A 120 8.04 -16.95 8.80
N LYS A 121 7.56 -17.81 7.88
CA LYS A 121 6.49 -17.43 6.95
C LYS A 121 5.29 -16.95 7.76
N ASN A 122 4.81 -15.76 7.44
CA ASN A 122 3.56 -15.22 7.96
C ASN A 122 2.57 -15.05 6.81
N GLU A 123 1.31 -14.80 7.14
CA GLU A 123 0.22 -14.72 6.16
C GLU A 123 0.46 -13.65 5.08
N GLY A 124 1.19 -12.57 5.43
CA GLY A 124 1.61 -11.52 4.50
C GLY A 124 2.67 -12.00 3.50
N ILE A 125 3.68 -12.76 3.94
CA ILE A 125 4.69 -13.35 3.05
C ILE A 125 4.06 -14.34 2.07
N GLU A 126 3.13 -15.16 2.54
CA GLU A 126 2.40 -16.08 1.66
C GLU A 126 1.52 -15.33 0.64
N LEU A 127 0.88 -14.22 1.05
CA LEU A 127 0.09 -13.40 0.13
C LEU A 127 0.98 -12.74 -0.92
N LEU A 128 2.17 -12.30 -0.53
CA LEU A 128 3.18 -11.79 -1.45
C LEU A 128 3.61 -12.86 -2.47
N GLU A 129 3.91 -14.09 -2.03
CA GLU A 129 4.26 -15.21 -2.91
C GLU A 129 3.11 -15.55 -3.87
N GLU A 130 1.86 -15.54 -3.40
CA GLU A 130 0.67 -15.82 -4.22
C GLU A 130 0.45 -14.74 -5.29
N ILE A 131 0.48 -13.46 -4.91
CA ILE A 131 0.26 -12.35 -5.84
C ILE A 131 1.39 -12.26 -6.86
N GLN A 132 2.65 -12.46 -6.45
CA GLN A 132 3.78 -12.55 -7.38
C GLN A 132 3.67 -13.77 -8.31
N GLY A 133 3.14 -14.89 -7.81
CA GLY A 133 2.93 -16.12 -8.57
C GLY A 133 1.83 -16.02 -9.63
N LYS A 134 0.93 -15.03 -9.55
CA LYS A 134 -0.09 -14.73 -10.58
C LYS A 134 0.59 -14.19 -11.84
N LYS A 135 1.20 -15.06 -12.64
CA LYS A 135 1.71 -14.68 -13.95
C LYS A 135 0.55 -14.24 -14.84
N LYS A 136 0.57 -12.98 -15.30
CA LYS A 136 -0.11 -12.65 -16.55
C LYS A 136 0.68 -13.35 -17.65
N ASN A 137 0.06 -14.27 -18.39
CA ASN A 137 0.65 -15.06 -19.48
C ASN A 137 1.09 -14.22 -20.70
N THR A 138 1.50 -12.97 -20.50
CA THR A 138 1.93 -12.03 -21.53
C THR A 138 3.30 -11.50 -21.12
N SER A 139 4.34 -11.96 -21.83
CA SER A 139 5.77 -11.69 -21.58
C SER A 139 6.17 -10.21 -21.45
N LYS A 140 5.28 -9.26 -21.71
CA LYS A 140 5.60 -7.84 -21.71
C LYS A 140 5.86 -7.25 -20.31
N TYR A 141 5.21 -7.78 -19.26
CA TYR A 141 5.22 -7.15 -17.92
C TYR A 141 5.37 -8.19 -16.78
N PRO A 142 6.58 -8.76 -16.58
CA PRO A 142 6.82 -9.85 -15.64
C PRO A 142 6.59 -9.47 -14.17
N TYR A 143 6.68 -8.18 -13.83
CA TYR A 143 6.53 -7.67 -12.45
C TYR A 143 5.18 -6.97 -12.22
N PHE A 144 4.19 -7.15 -13.10
CA PHE A 144 2.94 -6.38 -13.07
C PHE A 144 2.26 -6.33 -11.69
N HIS A 145 2.23 -7.45 -10.96
CA HIS A 145 1.58 -7.55 -9.64
C HIS A 145 2.52 -7.30 -8.45
N TYR A 146 3.75 -6.85 -8.70
CA TYR A 146 4.79 -6.81 -7.68
C TYR A 146 4.53 -5.75 -6.59
N HIS A 147 4.07 -4.56 -7.00
CA HIS A 147 3.72 -3.50 -6.06
C HIS A 147 2.50 -3.88 -5.22
N ASP A 148 1.45 -4.44 -5.84
CA ASP A 148 0.29 -5.01 -5.13
C ASP A 148 0.74 -6.03 -4.07
N ALA A 149 1.68 -6.92 -4.42
CA ALA A 149 2.19 -7.93 -3.50
C ALA A 149 2.91 -7.32 -2.29
N ILE A 150 3.77 -6.32 -2.51
CA ILE A 150 4.46 -5.61 -1.43
C ILE A 150 3.46 -4.84 -0.56
N LEU A 151 2.51 -4.15 -1.19
CA LEU A 151 1.51 -3.35 -0.50
C LEU A 151 0.59 -4.23 0.36
N ALA A 152 0.18 -5.38 -0.18
CA ALA A 152 -0.60 -6.37 0.55
C ALA A 152 0.13 -6.87 1.80
N GLU A 153 1.40 -7.22 1.65
CA GLU A 153 2.24 -7.69 2.76
C GLU A 153 2.42 -6.61 3.84
N ALA A 154 2.68 -5.36 3.43
CA ALA A 154 2.76 -4.23 4.35
C ALA A 154 1.42 -3.97 5.07
N THR A 155 0.29 -4.09 4.36
CA THR A 155 -1.05 -3.94 4.95
C THR A 155 -1.27 -4.94 6.08
N VAL A 156 -0.94 -6.21 5.84
CA VAL A 156 -1.08 -7.27 6.85
C VAL A 156 -0.13 -7.05 8.02
N HIS A 157 1.15 -6.75 7.74
CA HIS A 157 2.16 -6.55 8.77
C HIS A 157 1.82 -5.41 9.72
N HIS A 158 1.29 -4.30 9.20
CA HIS A 158 0.90 -3.13 9.98
C HIS A 158 -0.54 -3.22 10.51
N ASN A 159 -1.24 -4.35 10.32
CA ASN A 159 -2.61 -4.59 10.77
C ASN A 159 -3.59 -3.51 10.30
N CYS A 160 -3.52 -3.17 9.01
CA CYS A 160 -4.38 -2.21 8.35
C CYS A 160 -5.50 -2.89 7.56
N TYR A 161 -6.57 -2.15 7.29
CA TYR A 161 -7.49 -2.44 6.19
C TYR A 161 -6.88 -1.90 4.89
N LEU A 162 -6.93 -2.68 3.81
CA LEU A 162 -6.55 -2.23 2.48
C LEU A 162 -7.67 -1.34 1.89
N VAL A 163 -7.31 -0.18 1.36
CA VAL A 163 -8.20 0.65 0.56
C VAL A 163 -7.63 0.71 -0.85
N THR A 164 -8.34 0.13 -1.82
CA THR A 164 -7.95 0.10 -3.23
C THR A 164 -9.17 0.10 -4.13
N ASP A 165 -9.13 0.87 -5.20
CA ASP A 165 -10.18 0.86 -6.23
C ASP A 165 -9.94 -0.21 -7.31
N ASP A 166 -8.83 -0.97 -7.23
CA ASP A 166 -8.60 -2.17 -8.04
C ASP A 166 -9.43 -3.34 -7.50
N LYS A 167 -10.54 -3.62 -8.20
CA LYS A 167 -11.47 -4.70 -7.85
C LYS A 167 -10.83 -6.09 -7.85
N SER A 168 -9.87 -6.33 -8.74
CA SER A 168 -9.18 -7.63 -8.83
C SER A 168 -8.23 -7.84 -7.66
N PHE A 169 -7.51 -6.78 -7.29
CA PHE A 169 -6.63 -6.80 -6.13
C PHE A 169 -7.43 -6.89 -4.83
N MET A 170 -8.47 -6.05 -4.67
CA MET A 170 -9.39 -6.10 -3.53
C MET A 170 -10.01 -7.49 -3.35
N LYS A 171 -10.48 -8.12 -4.44
CA LYS A 171 -11.02 -9.49 -4.39
C LYS A 171 -9.95 -10.48 -3.93
N SER A 172 -8.76 -10.45 -4.53
CA SER A 172 -7.66 -11.34 -4.16
C SER A 172 -7.27 -11.21 -2.68
N PHE A 173 -7.25 -9.98 -2.16
CA PHE A 173 -6.96 -9.73 -0.76
C PHE A 173 -8.07 -10.29 0.15
N ASN A 174 -9.34 -10.01 -0.18
CA ASN A 174 -10.49 -10.48 0.61
C ASN A 174 -10.73 -12.00 0.54
N ASP A 175 -10.31 -12.67 -0.54
CA ASP A 175 -10.36 -14.14 -0.63
C ASP A 175 -9.50 -14.78 0.49
N LYS A 176 -8.39 -14.12 0.90
CA LYS A 176 -7.52 -14.57 2.00
C LYS A 176 -7.85 -13.93 3.35
N PHE A 177 -8.23 -12.66 3.35
CA PHE A 177 -8.53 -11.87 4.54
C PHE A 177 -9.95 -11.25 4.43
N PRO A 178 -11.01 -12.02 4.72
CA PRO A 178 -12.37 -11.58 4.47
C PRO A 178 -12.73 -10.26 5.16
N GLY A 179 -13.20 -9.29 4.37
CA GLY A 179 -13.64 -7.97 4.85
C GLY A 179 -12.50 -7.03 5.25
N LYS A 180 -11.24 -7.36 4.92
CA LYS A 180 -10.07 -6.52 5.22
C LYS A 180 -9.65 -5.61 4.06
N ALA A 181 -10.27 -5.71 2.88
CA ALA A 181 -10.10 -4.78 1.79
C ALA A 181 -11.42 -4.13 1.36
N MET A 182 -11.37 -2.84 1.02
CA MET A 182 -12.52 -2.05 0.54
C MET A 182 -12.08 -1.03 -0.51
N ASP A 183 -13.04 -0.45 -1.24
CA ASP A 183 -12.81 0.68 -2.14
C ASP A 183 -12.94 2.02 -1.39
N LEU A 184 -12.69 3.14 -2.08
CA LEU A 184 -12.81 4.48 -1.47
C LEU A 184 -14.22 4.71 -0.88
N ASN A 185 -15.27 4.28 -1.57
CA ASN A 185 -16.64 4.41 -1.07
C ASN A 185 -16.87 3.60 0.20
N GLY A 186 -16.29 2.39 0.28
CA GLY A 186 -16.28 1.57 1.48
C GLY A 186 -15.64 2.28 2.67
N LEU A 187 -14.50 2.94 2.45
CA LEU A 187 -13.85 3.76 3.49
C LEU A 187 -14.76 4.92 3.93
N LEU A 188 -15.33 5.68 2.99
CA LEU A 188 -16.23 6.79 3.31
C LEU A 188 -17.45 6.31 4.11
N ASN A 189 -18.01 5.15 3.75
CA ASN A 189 -19.09 4.53 4.51
C ASN A 189 -18.65 4.08 5.91
N ALA A 190 -17.45 3.52 6.06
CA ALA A 190 -16.90 3.17 7.38
C ALA A 190 -16.75 4.40 8.28
N VAL A 191 -16.26 5.51 7.74
CA VAL A 191 -16.17 6.80 8.44
C VAL A 191 -17.55 7.34 8.82
N LYS A 192 -18.51 7.26 7.91
CA LYS A 192 -19.89 7.73 8.14
C LYS A 192 -20.59 6.94 9.26
N ASN A 193 -20.39 5.63 9.30
CA ASN A 193 -21.02 4.71 10.27
C ASN A 193 -20.25 4.60 11.59
N ALA A 194 -19.07 5.21 11.69
CA ALA A 194 -18.27 5.26 12.91
C ALA A 194 -18.74 6.35 13.92
N VAL A 195 -19.82 7.06 13.58
CA VAL A 195 -20.52 8.07 14.39
C VAL A 195 -21.48 7.39 15.36
#